data_AF-A0AAU3EUK5-F1
#
_entry.id   AF-A0AAU3EUK5-F1
#
_cell.length_a   1.000
_cell.length_b   1.000
_cell.length_c   1.000
_cell.angle_alpha   90.00
_cell.angle_beta   90.00
_cell.angle_gamma   90.00
#
_symmetry.space_group_name_H-M   'P 1'
#
loop_
_entity.id
_entity.type
_entity.pdbx_description
1 polymer ?
#
loop_
_entity_poly.entity_id
_entity_poly.type
_entity_poly.pdbx_seq_one_letter_code
_entity_poly.pdbx_strand_id
1 'polypeptide(L)'
;MPRITPNLWFDTEGEEAAAFYVSVFPRSEIKHVTHYTAAGPRPAGTVLTVDFVLDGQEYTAINGGPQFTFDEAISLMVKCADQEEIDYYWAKLSEGGQEGPCGWLKDKYGVSWQVAPTGLHEILTDPDPTRGERAMKAVFGMKKLDLAAIRAAADRA
;
A
#
# COMPACT_ATOMS: atom_id res chain seq x y z
N MET A 1 10.06 -24.63 0.27
CA MET A 1 10.51 -23.72 -0.81
C MET A 1 10.90 -22.40 -0.17
N PRO A 2 11.97 -21.72 -0.62
CA PRO A 2 12.33 -20.40 -0.08
C PRO A 2 11.21 -19.38 -0.36
N ARG A 3 10.94 -18.49 0.60
CA ARG A 3 10.01 -17.35 0.43
C ARG A 3 10.80 -16.06 0.22
N ILE A 4 10.21 -15.11 -0.51
CA ILE A 4 10.76 -13.76 -0.71
C ILE A 4 10.01 -12.81 0.22
N THR A 5 10.72 -12.06 1.06
CA THR A 5 10.14 -11.12 2.02
C THR A 5 10.50 -9.68 1.63
N PRO A 6 9.52 -8.82 1.33
CA PRO A 6 9.79 -7.40 1.12
C PRO A 6 10.31 -6.76 2.41
N ASN A 7 11.40 -6.00 2.29
CA ASN A 7 12.01 -5.28 3.38
C ASN A 7 11.81 -3.77 3.13
N LEU A 8 11.12 -3.10 4.05
CA LEU A 8 10.71 -1.71 3.97
C LEU A 8 11.66 -0.85 4.81
N TRP A 9 12.28 0.17 4.21
CA TRP A 9 13.28 1.00 4.87
C TRP A 9 12.67 2.26 5.47
N PHE A 10 12.86 2.46 6.77
CA PHE A 10 12.41 3.63 7.53
C PHE A 10 13.59 4.35 8.16
N ASP A 11 13.38 5.60 8.60
CA ASP A 11 14.38 6.28 9.43
C ASP A 11 14.37 5.66 10.84
N THR A 12 13.27 5.85 11.55
CA THR A 12 13.09 5.35 12.93
C THR A 12 11.71 4.76 13.22
N GLU A 13 10.77 4.91 12.29
CA GLU A 13 9.34 4.73 12.49
C GLU A 13 8.87 3.30 12.19
N GLY A 14 9.75 2.36 11.89
CA GLY A 14 9.40 1.02 11.39
C GLY A 14 8.49 0.21 12.32
N GLU A 15 8.64 0.34 13.64
CA GLU A 15 7.72 -0.29 14.60
C GLU A 15 6.35 0.38 14.62
N GLU A 16 6.31 1.71 14.57
CA GLU A 16 5.05 2.47 14.51
C GLU A 16 4.29 2.14 13.21
N ALA A 17 5.01 2.10 12.09
CA ALA A 17 4.46 1.75 10.78
C ALA A 17 3.91 0.32 10.77
N ALA A 18 4.67 -0.66 11.27
CA ALA A 18 4.22 -2.05 11.38
C ALA A 18 2.96 -2.16 12.25
N ALA A 19 2.93 -1.48 13.41
CA ALA A 19 1.76 -1.47 14.30
C ALA A 19 0.53 -0.83 13.62
N PHE A 20 0.73 0.27 12.90
CA PHE A 20 -0.32 0.91 12.12
C PHE A 20 -0.87 -0.05 11.05
N TYR A 21 -0.02 -0.65 10.21
CA TYR A 21 -0.47 -1.58 9.17
C TYR A 21 -1.22 -2.78 9.76
N VAL A 22 -0.71 -3.37 10.84
CA VAL A 22 -1.39 -4.48 11.53
C VAL A 22 -2.76 -4.08 12.07
N SER A 23 -2.95 -2.81 12.46
CA SER A 23 -4.27 -2.30 12.87
C SER A 23 -5.24 -2.05 11.71
N VAL A 24 -4.73 -1.84 10.49
CA VAL A 24 -5.53 -1.55 9.29
C VAL A 24 -5.99 -2.83 8.61
N PHE A 25 -5.10 -3.82 8.48
CA PHE A 25 -5.34 -5.03 7.69
C PHE A 25 -5.80 -6.21 8.56
N PRO A 26 -6.84 -6.97 8.15
CA PRO A 26 -7.25 -8.18 8.86
C PRO A 26 -6.15 -9.26 8.80
N ARG A 27 -6.21 -10.24 9.72
CA ARG A 27 -5.27 -11.39 9.78
C ARG A 27 -3.80 -10.96 9.77
N SER A 28 -3.52 -9.86 10.48
CA SER A 28 -2.21 -9.24 10.57
C SER A 28 -1.68 -9.30 12.00
N GLU A 29 -0.37 -9.39 12.15
CA GLU A 29 0.29 -9.45 13.46
C GLU A 29 1.77 -9.03 13.35
N ILE A 30 2.30 -8.47 14.43
CA ILE A 30 3.75 -8.34 14.60
C ILE A 30 4.30 -9.68 15.09
N LYS A 31 5.36 -10.19 14.44
CA LYS A 31 5.98 -11.48 14.75
C LYS A 31 7.21 -11.32 15.64
N HIS A 32 8.10 -10.39 15.29
CA HIS A 32 9.37 -10.22 16.00
C HIS A 32 9.85 -8.78 15.94
N VAL A 33 10.50 -8.32 17.01
CA VAL A 33 11.14 -7.00 17.10
C VAL A 33 12.58 -7.22 17.53
N THR A 34 13.53 -6.79 16.70
CA THR A 34 14.96 -6.80 17.04
C THR A 34 15.42 -5.41 17.41
N HIS A 35 16.51 -5.34 18.18
CA HIS A 35 17.08 -4.08 18.63
C HIS A 35 18.56 -4.01 18.27
N TYR A 36 19.05 -2.80 18.05
CA TYR A 36 20.47 -2.53 17.90
C TYR A 36 21.23 -2.98 19.14
N THR A 37 22.39 -3.60 18.91
CA THR A 37 23.38 -3.89 19.95
C THR A 37 24.44 -2.78 19.98
N ALA A 38 25.37 -2.83 20.94
CA ALA A 38 26.50 -1.90 21.00
C ALA A 38 27.44 -1.97 19.77
N ALA A 39 27.33 -3.01 18.92
CA ALA A 39 28.07 -3.12 17.66
C ALA A 39 27.41 -2.38 16.49
N GLY A 40 26.18 -1.91 16.66
CA GLY A 40 25.42 -1.23 15.61
C GLY A 40 25.73 0.26 15.48
N PRO A 41 25.33 0.89 14.36
CA PRO A 41 25.51 2.32 14.11
C PRO A 41 24.56 3.23 14.90
N ARG A 42 23.60 2.67 15.65
CA ARG A 42 22.58 3.38 16.43
C ARG A 42 22.67 3.01 17.91
N PRO A 43 22.08 3.80 18.84
CA PRO A 43 22.08 3.50 20.26
C PRO A 43 21.55 2.10 20.56
N ALA A 44 22.27 1.35 21.40
CA ALA A 44 21.85 0.01 21.80
C ALA A 44 20.47 0.03 22.48
N GLY A 45 19.63 -0.95 22.17
CA GLY A 45 18.26 -1.03 22.67
C GLY A 45 17.23 -0.24 21.87
N THR A 46 17.61 0.48 20.81
CA THR A 46 16.66 1.04 19.84
C THR A 46 16.24 -0.02 18.83
N VAL A 47 15.01 0.04 18.31
CA VAL A 47 14.50 -0.95 17.34
C VAL A 47 15.32 -0.92 16.06
N LEU A 48 15.73 -2.10 15.60
CA LEU A 48 16.45 -2.33 14.34
C LEU A 48 15.50 -2.84 13.26
N THR A 49 14.84 -3.97 13.49
CA THR A 49 13.85 -4.52 12.56
C THR A 49 12.56 -4.92 13.26
N VAL A 50 11.46 -4.87 12.51
CA VAL A 50 10.16 -5.41 12.92
C VAL A 50 9.65 -6.33 11.82
N ASP A 51 9.50 -7.60 12.14
CA ASP A 51 8.87 -8.58 11.25
C ASP A 51 7.37 -8.60 11.53
N PHE A 52 6.55 -8.46 10.49
CA PHE A 52 5.10 -8.42 10.60
C PHE A 52 4.43 -9.11 9.41
N VAL A 53 3.16 -9.44 9.60
CA VAL A 53 2.31 -10.09 8.60
C VAL A 53 1.17 -9.15 8.29
N LEU A 54 0.88 -8.93 7.00
CA LEU A 54 -0.32 -8.26 6.51
C LEU A 54 -1.14 -9.26 5.70
N ASP A 55 -2.33 -9.60 6.18
CA ASP A 55 -3.25 -10.54 5.52
C ASP A 55 -2.58 -11.84 5.02
N GLY A 56 -1.64 -12.39 5.81
CA GLY A 56 -0.89 -13.61 5.49
C GLY A 56 0.42 -13.41 4.71
N GLN A 57 0.74 -12.20 4.26
CA GLN A 57 2.01 -11.87 3.60
C GLN A 57 3.03 -11.32 4.61
N GLU A 58 4.24 -11.89 4.63
CA GLU A 58 5.34 -11.47 5.51
C GLU A 58 6.06 -10.23 4.96
N TYR A 59 6.43 -9.32 5.87
CA TYR A 59 7.22 -8.10 5.63
C TYR A 59 8.21 -7.89 6.78
N THR A 60 9.28 -7.15 6.50
CA THR A 60 10.21 -6.65 7.52
C THR A 60 10.34 -5.14 7.38
N ALA A 61 10.10 -4.38 8.45
CA ALA A 61 10.48 -2.97 8.55
C ALA A 61 11.92 -2.86 9.09
N ILE A 62 12.73 -1.98 8.51
CA ILE A 62 14.12 -1.74 8.91
C ILE A 62 14.29 -0.26 9.28
N ASN A 63 14.70 0.03 10.51
CA ASN A 63 15.05 1.37 10.98
C ASN A 63 16.50 1.72 10.60
N GLY A 64 16.73 1.95 9.32
CA GLY A 64 18.08 2.13 8.76
C GLY A 64 18.57 3.58 8.71
N GLY A 65 17.64 4.55 8.78
CA GLY A 65 17.96 5.98 8.70
C GLY A 65 17.48 6.69 7.44
N PRO A 66 17.66 8.01 7.39
CA PRO A 66 17.04 8.86 6.37
C PRO A 66 17.77 8.79 5.02
N GLN A 67 18.75 7.89 4.86
CA GLN A 67 19.57 7.78 3.65
C GLN A 67 18.76 7.28 2.45
N PHE A 68 17.73 6.48 2.68
CA PHE A 68 16.84 5.95 1.65
C PHE A 68 15.40 6.32 1.99
N THR A 69 14.66 6.74 0.95
CA THR A 69 13.26 7.14 1.05
C THR A 69 12.45 6.35 0.05
N PHE A 70 11.18 6.09 0.38
CA PHE A 70 10.25 5.47 -0.55
C PHE A 70 9.93 6.39 -1.73
N ASP A 71 9.76 5.76 -2.88
CA ASP A 71 9.17 6.34 -4.07
C ASP A 71 8.20 5.34 -4.71
N GLU A 72 7.55 5.75 -5.79
CA GLU A 72 6.54 4.99 -6.50
C GLU A 72 7.10 3.74 -7.22
N ALA A 73 8.43 3.53 -7.26
CA ALA A 73 9.04 2.40 -7.94
C ALA A 73 8.67 1.05 -7.29
N ILE A 74 8.32 1.06 -5.99
CA ILE A 74 7.70 -0.06 -5.30
C ILE A 74 6.41 0.43 -4.65
N SER A 75 5.32 -0.31 -4.85
CA SER A 75 4.04 -0.05 -4.19
C SER A 75 3.36 -1.33 -3.75
N LEU A 76 2.53 -1.21 -2.72
CA LEU A 76 1.71 -2.29 -2.18
C LEU A 76 0.27 -2.13 -2.65
N MET A 77 -0.26 -3.12 -3.35
CA MET A 77 -1.61 -3.07 -3.89
C MET A 77 -2.61 -3.77 -2.98
N VAL A 78 -3.68 -3.06 -2.62
CA VAL A 78 -4.83 -3.60 -1.92
C VAL A 78 -5.95 -3.81 -2.93
N LYS A 79 -6.30 -5.07 -3.18
CA LYS A 79 -7.42 -5.44 -4.04
C LYS A 79 -8.71 -5.44 -3.23
N CYS A 80 -9.59 -4.51 -3.55
CA CYS A 80 -10.87 -4.32 -2.85
C CYS A 80 -11.99 -5.05 -3.60
N ALA A 81 -12.92 -5.68 -2.88
CA ALA A 81 -14.07 -6.36 -3.46
C ALA A 81 -15.16 -5.38 -3.92
N ASP A 82 -15.31 -4.26 -3.20
CA ASP A 82 -16.37 -3.28 -3.41
C ASP A 82 -15.93 -1.86 -3.01
N GLN A 83 -16.88 -0.92 -3.06
CA GLN A 83 -16.63 0.48 -2.74
C GLN A 83 -16.39 0.72 -1.24
N GLU A 84 -16.97 -0.10 -0.35
CA GLU A 84 -16.79 0.06 1.09
C GLU A 84 -15.35 -0.25 1.48
N GLU A 85 -14.76 -1.30 0.91
CA GLU A 85 -13.35 -1.62 1.10
C GLU A 85 -12.44 -0.53 0.50
N ILE A 86 -12.74 -0.03 -0.71
CA ILE A 86 -11.99 1.08 -1.30
C ILE A 86 -11.99 2.28 -0.35
N ASP A 87 -13.17 2.65 0.15
CA ASP A 87 -13.34 3.81 1.01
C ASP A 87 -12.60 3.63 2.35
N TYR A 88 -12.66 2.43 2.94
CA TYR A 88 -11.94 2.10 4.17
C TYR A 88 -10.42 2.20 4.00
N TYR A 89 -9.85 1.48 3.04
CA TYR A 89 -8.39 1.45 2.87
C TYR A 89 -7.86 2.78 2.36
N TRP A 90 -8.58 3.47 1.47
CA TRP A 90 -8.20 4.81 1.03
C TRP A 90 -8.14 5.77 2.22
N ALA A 91 -9.19 5.82 3.04
CA ALA A 91 -9.25 6.74 4.17
C ALA A 91 -8.15 6.45 5.21
N LYS A 92 -7.92 5.17 5.52
CA LYS A 92 -6.88 4.77 6.48
C LYS A 92 -5.47 5.07 5.98
N LEU A 93 -5.15 4.65 4.77
CA LEU A 93 -3.77 4.74 4.27
C LEU A 93 -3.40 6.16 3.80
N SER A 94 -4.36 7.00 3.42
CA SER A 94 -4.08 8.40 3.07
C SER A 94 -4.02 9.34 4.29
N GLU A 95 -4.43 8.90 5.48
CA GLU A 95 -4.42 9.72 6.70
C GLU A 95 -3.00 10.16 7.06
N GLY A 96 -2.77 11.49 7.06
CA GLY A 96 -1.45 12.08 7.30
C GLY A 96 -0.44 11.88 6.15
N GLY A 97 -0.88 11.27 5.05
CA GLY A 97 -0.09 11.01 3.85
C GLY A 97 -0.43 11.95 2.69
N GLN A 98 -0.32 11.43 1.46
CA GLN A 98 -0.57 12.17 0.23
C GLN A 98 -1.40 11.34 -0.77
N GLU A 99 -2.55 11.87 -1.17
CA GLU A 99 -3.37 11.26 -2.21
C GLU A 99 -2.77 11.46 -3.61
N GLY A 100 -2.58 10.35 -4.32
CA GLY A 100 -2.14 10.31 -5.71
C GLY A 100 -3.29 10.06 -6.71
N PRO A 101 -2.97 9.97 -8.00
CA PRO A 101 -3.94 9.70 -9.05
C PRO A 101 -4.27 8.20 -9.14
N CYS A 102 -5.39 7.85 -9.78
CA CYS A 102 -5.69 6.49 -10.23
C CYS A 102 -5.66 5.41 -9.14
N GLY A 103 -6.05 5.72 -7.91
CA GLY A 103 -6.00 4.80 -6.77
C GLY A 103 -4.65 4.75 -6.05
N TRP A 104 -3.66 5.56 -6.45
CA TRP A 104 -2.37 5.67 -5.77
C TRP A 104 -2.43 6.62 -4.59
N LEU A 105 -1.64 6.34 -3.56
CA LEU A 105 -1.36 7.25 -2.45
C LEU A 105 0.01 6.95 -1.84
N LYS A 106 0.54 7.87 -1.05
CA LYS A 106 1.61 7.62 -0.08
C LYS A 106 1.04 7.74 1.32
N ASP A 107 1.37 6.81 2.20
CA ASP A 107 0.98 6.92 3.60
C ASP A 107 1.84 7.95 4.36
N LYS A 108 1.54 8.16 5.66
CA LYS A 108 2.30 9.10 6.50
C LYS A 108 3.78 8.74 6.71
N TYR A 109 4.19 7.51 6.36
CA TYR A 109 5.58 7.05 6.39
C TYR A 109 6.24 7.10 5.00
N GLY A 110 5.49 7.50 3.97
CA GLY A 110 5.96 7.64 2.59
C GLY A 110 5.81 6.39 1.73
N VAL A 111 5.33 5.26 2.26
CA VAL A 111 5.15 4.02 1.49
C VAL A 111 4.07 4.23 0.44
N SER A 112 4.36 3.85 -0.81
CA SER A 112 3.38 3.93 -1.90
C SER A 112 2.40 2.76 -1.86
N TRP A 113 1.11 3.08 -1.95
CA TRP A 113 0.01 2.13 -1.97
C TRP A 113 -0.86 2.32 -3.21
N GLN A 114 -1.49 1.23 -3.67
CA GLN A 114 -2.53 1.25 -4.70
C GLN A 114 -3.80 0.62 -4.15
N VAL A 115 -4.86 1.40 -3.97
CA VAL A 115 -6.19 0.92 -3.56
C VAL A 115 -7.03 0.77 -4.81
N ALA A 116 -7.23 -0.47 -5.26
CA ALA A 116 -7.87 -0.76 -6.54
C ALA A 116 -8.95 -1.83 -6.40
N PRO A 117 -10.09 -1.71 -7.11
CA PRO A 117 -11.07 -2.77 -7.15
C PRO A 117 -10.55 -4.01 -7.87
N THR A 118 -10.98 -5.17 -7.38
CA THR A 118 -10.88 -6.43 -8.12
C THR A 118 -11.65 -6.29 -9.44
N GLY A 119 -11.09 -6.77 -10.55
CA GLY A 119 -11.72 -6.62 -11.86
C GLY A 119 -11.33 -5.35 -12.62
N LEU A 120 -10.56 -4.42 -12.01
CA LEU A 120 -10.20 -3.16 -12.68
C LEU A 120 -9.40 -3.40 -13.96
N HIS A 121 -8.45 -4.32 -13.92
CA HIS A 121 -7.59 -4.61 -15.07
C HIS A 121 -8.40 -5.13 -16.25
N GLU A 122 -9.39 -5.98 -16.00
CA GLU A 122 -10.28 -6.56 -16.99
C GLU A 122 -11.16 -5.50 -17.66
N ILE A 123 -11.63 -4.50 -16.90
CA ILE A 123 -12.38 -3.36 -17.47
C ILE A 123 -11.47 -2.49 -18.34
N LEU A 124 -10.23 -2.24 -17.90
CA LEU A 124 -9.27 -1.40 -18.62
C LEU A 124 -8.72 -2.06 -19.90
N THR A 125 -8.69 -3.38 -19.94
CA THR A 125 -8.19 -4.19 -21.06
C THR A 125 -9.31 -4.91 -21.82
N ASP A 126 -10.52 -4.34 -21.77
CA ASP A 126 -11.69 -4.93 -22.42
C ASP A 126 -11.44 -5.18 -23.93
N PRO A 127 -11.90 -6.33 -24.47
CA PRO A 127 -11.81 -6.60 -25.91
C PRO A 127 -12.51 -5.56 -26.80
N ASP A 128 -13.53 -4.86 -26.29
CA ASP A 128 -14.04 -3.64 -26.90
C ASP A 128 -13.14 -2.45 -26.52
N PRO A 129 -12.30 -1.94 -27.45
CA PRO A 129 -11.36 -0.88 -27.15
C PRO A 129 -12.07 0.42 -26.73
N THR A 130 -13.29 0.67 -27.22
CA THR A 130 -14.02 1.90 -26.86
C THR A 130 -14.47 1.86 -25.40
N ARG A 131 -14.82 0.67 -24.89
CA ARG A 131 -15.17 0.45 -23.49
C ARG A 131 -13.96 0.64 -22.58
N GLY A 132 -12.84 0.03 -22.94
CA GLY A 132 -11.56 0.20 -22.22
C GLY A 132 -11.07 1.65 -22.19
N GLU A 133 -11.14 2.36 -23.32
CA GLU A 133 -10.76 3.78 -23.41
C GLU A 133 -11.61 4.67 -22.50
N ARG A 134 -12.94 4.47 -22.47
CA ARG A 134 -13.82 5.24 -21.58
C ARG A 134 -13.54 4.96 -20.11
N ALA A 135 -13.32 3.70 -19.74
CA ALA A 135 -12.96 3.33 -18.38
C ALA A 135 -11.61 3.93 -17.97
N MET A 136 -10.61 3.85 -18.85
CA MET A 136 -9.27 4.40 -18.62
C MET A 136 -9.31 5.91 -18.45
N LYS A 137 -10.09 6.61 -19.28
CA LYS A 137 -10.31 8.06 -19.13
C LYS A 137 -10.95 8.42 -17.80
N ALA A 138 -11.90 7.61 -17.31
CA ALA A 138 -12.51 7.81 -16.00
C ALA A 138 -11.48 7.64 -14.87
N VAL A 139 -10.69 6.56 -14.91
CA VAL A 139 -9.64 6.27 -13.91
C VAL A 139 -8.60 7.39 -13.86
N PHE A 140 -8.12 7.89 -15.01
CA PHE A 140 -7.16 8.99 -15.06
C PHE A 140 -7.70 10.32 -14.50
N GLY A 141 -9.02 10.49 -14.47
CA GLY A 141 -9.66 11.65 -13.85
C GLY A 141 -9.87 11.53 -12.35
N MET A 142 -9.51 10.39 -11.74
CA MET A 142 -9.80 10.09 -10.33
C MET A 142 -8.52 10.09 -9.49
N LYS A 143 -8.70 10.40 -8.20
CA LYS A 143 -7.74 10.05 -7.15
C LYS A 143 -8.17 8.74 -6.51
N LYS A 144 -9.10 8.80 -5.55
CA LYS A 144 -9.84 7.63 -5.07
C LYS A 144 -10.74 7.11 -6.19
N LEU A 145 -10.71 5.81 -6.42
CA LEU A 145 -11.52 5.18 -7.46
C LEU A 145 -12.98 5.04 -7.01
N ASP A 146 -13.88 5.38 -7.91
CA ASP A 146 -15.32 5.13 -7.78
C ASP A 146 -15.71 4.01 -8.75
N LEU A 147 -16.02 2.84 -8.21
CA LEU A 147 -16.30 1.65 -9.00
C LEU A 147 -17.55 1.81 -9.88
N ALA A 148 -18.58 2.48 -9.37
CA ALA A 148 -19.82 2.72 -10.10
C ALA A 148 -19.60 3.69 -11.26
N ALA A 149 -18.84 4.76 -11.03
CA ALA A 149 -18.50 5.75 -12.05
C ALA A 149 -17.59 5.15 -13.14
N ILE A 150 -16.63 4.29 -12.79
CA ILE A 150 -15.78 3.60 -13.76
C ILE A 150 -16.63 2.69 -14.66
N ARG A 151 -17.51 1.87 -14.08
CA ARG A 151 -18.41 0.99 -14.85
C ARG A 151 -19.38 1.81 -15.71
N ALA A 152 -19.98 2.85 -15.15
CA ALA A 152 -20.87 3.74 -15.90
C ALA A 152 -20.15 4.46 -17.04
N ALA A 153 -18.88 4.82 -16.91
CA ALA A 153 -18.09 5.37 -18.00
C ALA A 153 -17.83 4.31 -19.09
N ALA A 154 -17.44 3.10 -18.68
CA ALA A 154 -17.21 1.98 -19.58
C ALA A 154 -18.46 1.66 -20.42
N ASP A 155 -19.63 1.60 -19.79
CA ASP A 155 -20.86 1.08 -20.39
C ASP A 155 -21.70 2.14 -21.13
N ARG A 156 -21.29 3.42 -21.14
CA ARG A 156 -21.95 4.47 -21.93
C ARG A 156 -21.75 4.24 -23.43
N ALA A 157 -22.86 4.19 -24.17
CA ALA A 157 -22.90 4.13 -25.64
C ALA A 157 -22.51 5.47 -26.29
#